data_AF-A0AAV7IR37-F1
#
_entry.id   AF-A0AAV7IR37-F1
#
_cell.length_a   1.000
_cell.length_b   1.000
_cell.length_c   1.000
_cell.angle_alpha   90.00
_cell.angle_beta   90.00
_cell.angle_gamma   90.00
#
_symmetry.space_group_name_H-M   'P 1'
#
loop_
_entity.id
_entity.type
_entity.pdbx_description
1 polymer ?
#
loop_
_entity_poly.entity_id
_entity_poly.type
_entity_poly.pdbx_seq_one_letter_code
_entity_poly.pdbx_strand_id
1 'polypeptide(L)'
;MRCRYKGKLTKKNIAQWKKNVIASNKARKKNKENAENTNFIELSGRRLVDLKLLDNELWCKPCKQALRLRNSVNELKNGLASTFQVKCEDVGGKPRITKSQKIIDSLCTKLGLILSDSCLTAS
;
A
#
# COMPACT_ATOMS: atom_id res chain seq x y z
N MET A 1 11.80 20.48 -40.44
CA MET A 1 12.71 21.17 -39.50
C MET A 1 13.15 20.22 -38.37
N ARG A 2 14.46 20.05 -38.12
CA ARG A 2 15.01 19.18 -37.06
C ARG A 2 15.49 20.03 -35.88
N CYS A 3 15.45 19.50 -34.66
CA CYS A 3 15.98 20.14 -33.45
C CYS A 3 16.89 19.18 -32.67
N ARG A 4 17.72 19.69 -31.75
CA ARG A 4 18.52 18.85 -30.86
C ARG A 4 17.74 18.54 -29.57
N TYR A 5 17.71 17.27 -29.18
CA TYR A 5 17.17 16.81 -27.90
C TYR A 5 18.18 15.87 -27.25
N LYS A 6 18.66 16.21 -26.05
CA LYS A 6 19.76 15.50 -25.36
C LYS A 6 20.98 15.25 -26.27
N GLY A 7 21.44 16.30 -26.95
CA GLY A 7 22.60 16.24 -27.86
C GLY A 7 22.34 15.59 -29.23
N LYS A 8 21.21 14.90 -29.44
CA LYS A 8 20.91 14.18 -30.70
C LYS A 8 19.97 14.98 -31.60
N LEU A 9 20.23 14.98 -32.91
CA LEU A 9 19.34 15.57 -33.90
C LEU A 9 18.06 14.72 -34.04
N THR A 10 16.90 15.34 -33.86
CA THR A 10 15.59 14.68 -33.90
C THR A 10 14.55 15.56 -34.59
N LYS A 11 13.43 14.97 -35.02
CA LYS A 11 12.27 15.74 -35.54
C LYS A 11 11.62 16.49 -34.37
N LYS A 12 11.16 17.73 -34.60
CA LYS A 12 10.53 18.58 -33.56
C LYS A 12 9.39 17.87 -32.81
N ASN A 13 8.50 17.19 -33.53
CA ASN A 13 7.34 16.50 -32.94
C ASN A 13 7.76 15.36 -32.01
N ILE A 14 8.83 14.64 -32.34
CA ILE A 14 9.37 13.56 -31.51
C ILE A 14 9.98 14.12 -30.23
N ALA A 15 10.74 15.22 -30.34
CA ALA A 15 11.32 15.87 -29.17
C ALA A 15 10.22 16.41 -28.22
N GLN A 16 9.16 16.99 -28.78
CA GLN A 16 8.03 17.48 -28.00
C GLN A 16 7.27 16.32 -27.32
N TRP A 17 7.00 15.24 -28.04
CA TRP A 17 6.38 14.05 -27.47
C TRP A 17 7.18 13.49 -26.29
N LYS A 18 8.52 13.39 -26.42
CA LYS A 18 9.39 12.94 -25.32
C LYS A 18 9.31 13.85 -24.09
N LYS A 19 9.23 15.17 -24.28
CA LYS A 19 9.03 16.13 -23.17
C LYS A 19 7.68 15.90 -22.48
N ASN A 20 6.62 15.75 -23.27
CA ASN A 20 5.26 15.53 -22.74
C ASN A 20 5.17 14.22 -21.94
N VAL A 21 5.78 13.14 -22.43
CA VAL A 21 5.82 11.85 -21.71
C VAL A 21 6.54 11.98 -20.38
N ILE A 22 7.70 12.65 -20.35
CA ILE A 22 8.46 12.86 -19.10
C ILE A 22 7.66 13.71 -18.11
N ALA A 23 7.00 14.78 -18.57
CA ALA A 23 6.18 15.65 -17.72
C ALA A 23 4.98 14.88 -17.14
N SER A 24 4.28 14.09 -17.96
CA SER A 24 3.15 13.26 -17.52
C SER A 24 3.59 12.23 -16.47
N ASN A 25 4.71 11.53 -16.70
CA ASN A 25 5.23 10.55 -15.74
C ASN A 25 5.64 11.20 -14.39
N LYS A 26 6.24 12.40 -14.42
CA LYS A 26 6.54 13.16 -13.20
C LYS A 26 5.29 13.55 -12.43
N ALA A 27 4.23 14.00 -13.13
CA ALA A 27 2.96 14.33 -12.50
C ALA A 27 2.29 13.11 -11.84
N ARG A 28 2.31 11.95 -12.52
CA ARG A 28 1.78 10.68 -11.96
C ARG A 28 2.54 10.26 -10.69
N LYS A 29 3.87 10.41 -10.67
CA LYS A 29 4.69 10.10 -9.50
C LYS A 29 4.34 10.99 -8.30
N LYS A 30 4.23 12.30 -8.50
CA LYS A 30 3.81 13.25 -7.45
C LYS A 30 2.42 12.97 -6.90
N ASN A 31 1.46 12.63 -7.77
CA ASN A 31 0.10 12.30 -7.33
C ASN A 31 0.07 11.01 -6.49
N LYS A 32 0.95 10.05 -6.79
CA LYS A 32 1.10 8.83 -5.98
C LYS A 32 1.67 9.15 -4.60
N GLU A 33 2.74 9.95 -4.54
CA GLU A 33 3.37 10.41 -3.30
C GLU A 33 2.39 11.22 -2.42
N ASN A 34 1.53 12.04 -3.04
CA ASN A 34 0.51 12.81 -2.32
C ASN A 34 -0.66 11.94 -1.83
N ALA A 35 -1.04 10.88 -2.55
CA ALA A 35 -2.10 9.96 -2.14
C ALA A 35 -1.69 9.08 -0.94
N GLU A 36 -0.40 8.84 -0.75
CA GLU A 36 0.12 8.11 0.41
C GLU A 36 0.06 8.94 1.72
N ASN A 37 -0.11 10.27 1.62
CA ASN A 37 -0.17 11.19 2.77
C ASN A 37 -1.60 11.54 3.24
N THR A 38 -2.65 11.15 2.53
CA THR A 38 -4.04 11.39 2.91
C THR A 38 -4.73 10.11 3.36
N ASN A 39 -4.23 9.51 4.45
CA ASN A 39 -4.85 8.35 5.10
C ASN A 39 -6.06 8.72 5.97
N PHE A 40 -7.04 9.41 5.40
CA PHE A 40 -8.41 9.45 5.90
C PHE A 40 -9.35 9.53 4.70
N ILE A 41 -9.63 8.36 4.11
CA ILE A 41 -10.64 8.22 3.05
C ILE A 41 -11.95 7.86 3.73
N GLU A 42 -12.85 8.83 3.78
CA GLU A 42 -14.25 8.67 4.14
C GLU A 42 -14.87 7.50 3.35
N LEU A 43 -15.46 6.56 4.07
CA LEU A 43 -15.98 5.28 3.57
C LEU A 43 -17.27 5.48 2.75
N SER A 44 -17.20 6.05 1.55
CA SER A 44 -18.31 5.99 0.60
C SER A 44 -17.96 5.08 -0.59
N GLY A 45 -18.40 3.82 -0.52
CA GLY A 45 -18.23 2.84 -1.60
C GLY A 45 -18.95 1.52 -1.32
N ARG A 46 -19.49 0.87 -2.36
CA ARG A 46 -20.07 -0.49 -2.27
C ARG A 46 -18.93 -1.52 -2.34
N ARG A 47 -18.73 -2.27 -1.26
CA ARG A 47 -17.80 -3.42 -1.27
C ARG A 47 -18.47 -4.59 -2.00
N LEU A 48 -17.68 -5.34 -2.78
CA LEU A 48 -18.16 -6.55 -3.46
C LEU A 48 -18.51 -7.67 -2.47
N VAL A 49 -17.89 -7.65 -1.29
CA VAL A 49 -18.06 -8.66 -0.24
C VAL A 49 -18.82 -8.04 0.93
N ASP A 50 -19.81 -8.76 1.45
CA ASP A 50 -20.45 -8.42 2.71
C ASP A 50 -19.47 -8.70 3.86
N LEU A 51 -19.05 -7.63 4.54
CA LEU A 51 -18.11 -7.73 5.65
C LEU A 51 -18.66 -8.55 6.81
N LYS A 52 -19.99 -8.65 7.00
CA LYS A 52 -20.58 -9.47 8.07
C LYS A 52 -20.37 -10.95 7.82
N LEU A 53 -20.50 -11.40 6.57
CA LEU A 53 -20.24 -12.78 6.19
C LEU A 53 -18.74 -13.08 6.31
N LEU A 54 -17.90 -12.15 5.85
CA LEU A 54 -16.45 -12.27 5.98
C LEU A 54 -16.00 -12.38 7.45
N ASP A 55 -16.65 -11.65 8.35
CA ASP A 55 -16.38 -11.68 9.80
C ASP A 55 -16.55 -13.08 10.40
N ASN A 56 -17.60 -13.79 9.99
CA ASN A 56 -17.92 -15.13 10.51
C ASN A 56 -16.99 -16.22 9.96
N GLU A 57 -16.40 -16.00 8.79
CA GLU A 57 -15.51 -16.94 8.11
C GLU A 57 -14.02 -16.67 8.35
N LEU A 58 -13.69 -15.67 9.17
CA LEU A 58 -12.32 -15.31 9.50
C LEU A 58 -11.82 -16.12 10.70
N TRP A 59 -10.76 -16.90 10.50
CA TRP A 59 -10.17 -17.75 11.53
C TRP A 59 -8.67 -17.52 11.67
N CYS A 60 -8.20 -17.41 12.93
CA CYS A 60 -6.78 -17.37 13.23
C CYS A 60 -6.17 -18.77 13.03
N LYS A 61 -5.27 -18.94 12.05
CA LYS A 61 -4.56 -20.23 11.84
C LYS A 61 -3.84 -20.76 13.09
N PRO A 62 -3.02 -19.97 13.82
CA PRO A 62 -2.31 -20.48 15.00
C PRO A 62 -3.20 -20.66 16.23
N CYS A 63 -4.22 -19.81 16.41
CA CYS A 63 -5.07 -19.77 17.59
C CYS A 63 -6.31 -20.68 17.45
N LYS A 64 -6.69 -21.01 16.21
CA LYS A 64 -7.95 -21.67 15.82
C LYS A 64 -9.22 -20.99 16.34
N GLN A 65 -9.12 -19.73 16.72
CA GLN A 65 -10.25 -18.90 17.17
C GLN A 65 -10.78 -18.05 16.00
N ALA A 66 -12.08 -17.74 16.04
CA ALA A 66 -12.69 -16.79 15.13
C ALA A 66 -12.11 -15.39 15.34
N LEU A 67 -11.73 -14.73 14.26
CA LEU A 67 -11.22 -13.36 14.24
C LEU A 67 -12.35 -12.41 13.91
N ARG A 68 -12.49 -11.34 14.70
CA ARG A 68 -13.49 -10.31 14.44
C ARG A 68 -12.89 -9.13 13.69
N LEU A 69 -13.44 -8.74 12.55
CA LEU A 69 -13.17 -7.51 11.79
C LEU A 69 -13.34 -6.26 12.65
N ARG A 70 -14.15 -6.29 13.71
CA ARG A 70 -14.20 -5.20 14.71
C ARG A 70 -12.84 -4.90 15.34
N ASN A 71 -11.94 -5.87 15.37
CA ASN A 71 -10.58 -5.75 15.89
C ASN A 71 -9.56 -5.44 14.78
N SER A 72 -10.02 -4.94 13.63
CA SER A 72 -9.13 -4.46 12.57
C SER A 72 -8.41 -3.19 13.03
N VAL A 73 -7.09 -3.21 12.98
CA VAL A 73 -6.24 -2.06 13.30
C VAL A 73 -6.04 -1.18 12.08
N ASN A 74 -5.92 -1.81 10.91
CA ASN A 74 -5.64 -1.11 9.66
C ASN A 74 -6.28 -1.83 8.46
N GLU A 75 -6.66 -1.05 7.46
CA GLU A 75 -7.16 -1.50 6.16
C GLU A 75 -6.28 -0.87 5.08
N LEU A 76 -5.50 -1.69 4.38
CA LEU A 76 -4.67 -1.25 3.26
C LEU A 76 -5.39 -1.53 1.94
N LYS A 77 -5.75 -0.48 1.21
CA LYS A 77 -6.49 -0.58 -0.06
C LYS A 77 -5.54 -0.58 -1.26
N ASN A 78 -5.59 -1.65 -2.04
CA ASN A 78 -4.86 -1.84 -3.28
C ASN A 78 -5.84 -1.93 -4.46
N GLY A 79 -6.36 -0.77 -4.90
CA GLY A 79 -7.37 -0.70 -5.95
C GLY A 79 -8.71 -1.31 -5.50
N LEU A 80 -9.14 -2.40 -6.15
CA LEU A 80 -10.36 -3.13 -5.78
C LEU A 80 -10.16 -4.11 -4.62
N ALA A 81 -8.91 -4.40 -4.26
CA ALA A 81 -8.58 -5.29 -3.15
C ALA A 81 -8.34 -4.51 -1.86
N SER A 82 -8.71 -5.07 -0.73
CA SER A 82 -8.44 -4.52 0.60
C SER A 82 -7.81 -5.58 1.49
N THR A 83 -6.72 -5.22 2.15
CA THR A 83 -6.00 -6.08 3.09
C THR A 83 -6.27 -5.59 4.50
N PHE A 84 -6.90 -6.42 5.33
CA PHE A 84 -7.20 -6.10 6.72
C PHE A 84 -6.13 -6.66 7.65
N GLN A 85 -5.66 -5.84 8.58
CA GLN A 85 -4.80 -6.27 9.69
C GLN A 85 -5.68 -6.40 10.94
N VAL A 86 -6.00 -7.64 11.32
CA VAL A 86 -6.90 -7.94 12.45
C VAL A 86 -6.10 -8.47 13.63
N LYS A 87 -6.35 -7.93 14.83
CA LYS A 87 -5.76 -8.44 16.08
C LYS A 87 -6.53 -9.67 16.55
N CYS A 88 -5.80 -10.72 16.91
CA CYS A 88 -6.36 -11.87 17.61
C CYS A 88 -6.46 -11.59 19.12
N GLU A 89 -7.56 -12.00 19.74
CA GLU A 89 -7.83 -11.71 21.15
C GLU A 89 -7.09 -12.64 22.13
N ASP A 90 -6.62 -13.84 21.73
CA ASP A 90 -5.91 -14.72 22.67
C ASP A 90 -4.72 -15.50 22.08
N VAL A 91 -3.54 -15.32 22.70
CA VAL A 91 -2.93 -16.23 23.70
C VAL A 91 -1.89 -15.40 24.49
N GLY A 92 -2.25 -14.94 25.69
CA GLY A 92 -1.30 -14.36 26.67
C GLY A 92 -1.03 -12.85 26.59
N GLY A 93 -2.02 -12.04 26.23
CA GLY A 93 -1.93 -10.56 26.32
C GLY A 93 -0.99 -9.89 25.33
N LYS A 94 -0.42 -10.63 24.37
CA LYS A 94 0.43 -10.07 23.31
C LYS A 94 -0.35 -10.04 21.99
N PRO A 95 -0.56 -8.88 21.37
CA PRO A 95 -1.21 -8.82 20.07
C PRO A 95 -0.38 -9.61 19.04
N ARG A 96 -0.85 -10.79 18.65
CA ARG A 96 -0.23 -11.55 17.55
C ARG A 96 -0.72 -10.99 16.24
N ILE A 97 0.12 -10.17 15.60
CA ILE A 97 -0.05 -9.82 14.18
C ILE A 97 0.21 -11.09 13.38
N THR A 98 -0.82 -11.69 12.78
CA THR A 98 -0.69 -12.85 11.90
C THR A 98 0.01 -12.46 10.60
N LYS A 99 1.36 -12.52 10.64
CA LYS A 99 2.37 -12.70 9.57
C LYS A 99 2.03 -12.33 8.10
N SER A 100 1.29 -11.27 7.82
CA SER A 100 1.46 -10.51 6.57
C SER A 100 2.69 -9.59 6.69
N GLN A 101 2.97 -9.08 7.90
CA GLN A 101 4.13 -8.23 8.19
C GLN A 101 5.47 -8.97 7.98
N LYS A 102 5.62 -10.21 8.45
CA LYS A 102 6.89 -10.97 8.32
C LYS A 102 7.28 -11.28 6.87
N ILE A 103 6.29 -11.37 5.98
CA ILE A 103 6.53 -11.55 4.55
C ILE A 103 7.02 -10.24 3.95
N ILE A 104 6.41 -9.11 4.34
CA ILE A 104 6.84 -7.77 3.92
C ILE A 104 8.24 -7.46 4.45
N ASP A 105 8.53 -7.70 5.73
CA ASP A 105 9.84 -7.45 6.33
C ASP A 105 10.93 -8.32 5.69
N SER A 106 10.63 -9.60 5.41
CA SER A 106 11.53 -10.52 4.69
C SER A 106 11.74 -10.11 3.23
N LEU A 107 10.74 -9.52 2.58
CA LEU A 107 10.85 -8.99 1.23
C LEU A 107 11.66 -7.68 1.22
N CYS A 108 11.47 -6.80 2.21
CA CYS A 108 12.23 -5.56 2.36
C CYS A 108 13.71 -5.82 2.63
N THR A 109 14.04 -6.81 3.48
CA THR A 109 15.44 -7.23 3.71
C THR A 109 16.06 -7.89 2.48
N LYS A 110 15.32 -8.71 1.72
CA LYS A 110 15.82 -9.31 0.45
C LYS A 110 16.00 -8.28 -0.67
N LEU A 111 15.25 -7.17 -0.65
CA LEU A 111 15.29 -6.12 -1.67
C LEU A 111 16.22 -4.95 -1.28
N GLY A 112 16.92 -5.02 -0.13
CA GLY A 112 17.86 -3.99 0.30
C GLY A 112 17.20 -2.64 0.63
N LEU A 113 15.91 -2.63 0.94
CA LEU A 113 15.18 -1.41 1.31
C LEU A 113 15.30 -1.22 2.82
N ILE A 114 16.17 -0.30 3.22
CA ILE A 114 16.27 0.19 4.61
C ILE A 114 14.97 0.94 4.93
N LEU A 115 14.11 0.35 5.75
CA LEU A 115 13.11 1.12 6.50
C LEU A 115 13.89 1.86 7.58
N SER A 116 14.21 3.13 7.33
CA SER A 116 14.88 3.99 8.29
C SER A 116 14.01 4.17 9.54
N ASP A 117 14.60 3.81 10.68
CA ASP A 117 14.13 3.87 12.07
C ASP A 117 13.63 5.27 12.51
N SER A 118 12.48 5.72 12.00
CA SER A 118 11.87 6.99 12.44
C SER A 118 10.62 6.82 13.30
N CYS A 119 10.26 5.59 13.67
CA CYS A 119 9.05 5.31 14.45
C CYS A 119 9.34 4.58 15.76
N LEU A 120 10.32 5.01 16.57
CA LEU A 120 10.57 4.45 17.90
C LEU A 120 11.20 5.45 18.90
N THR A 121 10.83 6.73 18.86
CA THR A 121 11.04 7.64 20.02
C THR A 121 9.96 8.73 20.05
N ALA A 122 8.86 8.44 20.72
CA ALA A 122 7.94 9.45 21.26
C ALA A 122 7.32 8.88 22.54
N SER A 123 8.10 8.90 23.61
CA SER A 123 7.66 8.84 25.02
C SER A 123 8.70 9.60 25.83
#